data_AF-A0AAU7UAI9-F1
#
_entry.id   AF-A0AAU7UAI9-F1
#
_cell.length_a   1.000
_cell.length_b   1.000
_cell.length_c   1.000
_cell.angle_alpha   90.00
_cell.angle_beta   90.00
_cell.angle_gamma   90.00
#
_symmetry.space_group_name_H-M   'P 1'
#
loop_
_entity.id
_entity.type
_entity.pdbx_description
1 polymer ?
#
loop_
_entity_poly.entity_id
_entity_poly.type
_entity_poly.pdbx_seq_one_letter_code
_entity_poly.pdbx_strand_id
1 'polypeptide(L)'
;MKRRVFLLALAALPFSTLAAPPPGYYPAQTGISWRYSNGETQRLEAARVVRGVTVTPLSHVLGGVTVSQDLMAYRPDGVYLHGVQVGTRVSWYSPPLQVYPAAPLSPGQTWTSGTAALQLSGRVMGTQAIRTQAGSYNTLVIRSELRTSSGAGNVQYSYFVPGLGVVRYQGSDGGTVDLLR
;
A
#
# COMPACT_ATOMS: atom_id res chain seq x y z
N MET A 1 -2.76 -59.45 -38.22
CA MET A 1 -3.03 -57.99 -38.37
C MET A 1 -2.89 -57.34 -37.00
N LYS A 2 -1.72 -56.76 -36.68
CA LYS A 2 -1.37 -56.30 -35.32
C LYS A 2 -1.56 -54.78 -35.20
N ARG A 3 -2.24 -54.38 -34.12
CA ARG A 3 -2.73 -53.04 -33.78
C ARG A 3 -1.59 -52.02 -33.67
N ARG A 4 -1.83 -50.83 -34.22
CA ARG A 4 -1.02 -49.61 -34.05
C ARG A 4 -1.21 -49.08 -32.63
N VAL A 5 -0.11 -48.82 -31.92
CA VAL A 5 -0.11 -48.04 -30.68
C VAL A 5 0.42 -46.65 -31.04
N PHE A 6 -0.48 -45.67 -31.05
CA PHE A 6 -0.13 -44.26 -31.15
C PHE A 6 0.17 -43.78 -29.72
N LEU A 7 1.44 -43.45 -29.44
CA LEU A 7 1.86 -42.81 -28.19
C LEU A 7 1.45 -41.33 -28.23
N LEU A 8 0.52 -40.94 -27.36
CA LEU A 8 0.23 -39.53 -27.06
C LEU A 8 1.43 -38.91 -26.34
N ALA A 9 2.09 -37.94 -26.97
CA ALA A 9 3.04 -37.05 -26.31
C ALA A 9 2.26 -36.00 -25.51
N LEU A 10 2.30 -36.11 -24.18
CA LEU A 10 1.71 -35.16 -23.25
C LEU A 10 2.61 -33.90 -23.20
N ALA A 11 2.15 -32.80 -23.77
CA ALA A 11 2.84 -31.52 -23.74
C ALA A 11 2.84 -30.96 -22.31
N ALA A 12 4.02 -30.88 -21.70
CA ALA A 12 4.24 -30.23 -20.41
C ALA A 12 4.12 -28.71 -20.58
N LEU A 13 3.07 -28.12 -20.02
CA LEU A 13 2.94 -26.67 -19.88
C LEU A 13 3.98 -26.17 -18.85
N PRO A 14 4.74 -25.11 -19.13
CA PRO A 14 5.63 -24.53 -18.14
C PRO A 14 4.80 -23.92 -17.02
N PHE A 15 4.99 -24.41 -15.79
CA PHE A 15 4.52 -23.75 -14.58
C PHE A 15 5.18 -22.37 -14.51
N SER A 16 4.39 -21.31 -14.66
CA SER A 16 4.82 -19.95 -14.38
C SER A 16 5.19 -19.86 -12.90
N THR A 17 6.49 -19.91 -12.59
CA THR A 17 6.99 -19.63 -11.24
C THR A 17 6.68 -18.16 -10.94
N LEU A 18 5.76 -17.92 -10.00
CA LEU A 18 5.56 -16.59 -9.43
C LEU A 18 6.89 -16.13 -8.85
N ALA A 19 7.54 -15.16 -9.50
CA ALA A 19 8.76 -14.57 -9.00
C ALA A 19 8.49 -13.96 -7.63
N ALA A 20 9.33 -14.30 -6.65
CA ALA A 20 9.26 -13.68 -5.33
C ALA A 20 9.40 -12.15 -5.49
N PRO A 21 8.61 -11.35 -4.76
CA PRO A 21 8.69 -9.89 -4.86
C PRO A 21 10.10 -9.41 -4.47
N PRO A 22 10.62 -8.36 -5.12
CA PRO A 22 11.91 -7.80 -4.75
C PRO A 22 11.89 -7.35 -3.27
N PRO A 23 12.97 -7.61 -2.50
CA PRO A 23 13.12 -7.06 -1.16
C PRO A 23 12.86 -5.55 -1.19
N GLY A 24 12.07 -5.06 -0.22
CA GLY A 24 11.73 -3.64 -0.14
C GLY A 24 10.59 -3.18 -1.06
N TYR A 25 9.85 -4.08 -1.72
CA TYR A 25 8.69 -3.71 -2.56
C TYR A 25 7.78 -2.68 -1.87
N TYR A 26 7.41 -2.93 -0.61
CA TYR A 26 6.85 -1.92 0.28
C TYR A 26 7.98 -1.35 1.15
N PRO A 27 8.27 -0.04 1.07
CA PRO A 27 9.28 0.58 1.92
C PRO A 27 8.91 0.42 3.40
N ALA A 28 9.83 -0.18 4.16
CA ALA A 28 9.65 -0.50 5.58
C ALA A 28 10.90 -0.16 6.42
N GLN A 29 11.96 0.36 5.80
CA GLN A 29 13.21 0.69 6.50
C GLN A 29 13.01 1.94 7.34
N THR A 30 13.39 1.85 8.62
CA THR A 30 13.42 3.01 9.53
C THR A 30 14.30 4.12 8.98
N GLY A 31 13.85 5.36 9.17
CA GLY A 31 14.57 6.56 8.75
C GLY A 31 14.27 7.00 7.31
N ILE A 32 13.60 6.18 6.50
CA ILE A 32 13.10 6.65 5.20
C ILE A 32 12.09 7.77 5.45
N SER A 33 12.16 8.81 4.62
CA SER A 33 11.28 9.96 4.68
C SER A 33 10.96 10.46 3.28
N TRP A 34 9.74 10.98 3.12
CA TRP A 34 9.21 11.55 1.88
C TRP A 34 8.68 12.94 2.17
N ARG A 35 9.07 13.93 1.38
CA ARG A 35 8.52 15.29 1.48
C ARG A 35 7.59 15.58 0.32
N TYR A 36 6.41 16.07 0.61
CA TYR A 36 5.36 16.33 -0.37
C TYR A 36 5.07 17.83 -0.57
N SER A 37 4.44 18.15 -1.70
CA SER A 37 4.14 19.53 -2.14
C SER A 37 3.15 20.28 -1.24
N ASN A 38 2.35 19.56 -0.44
CA ASN A 38 1.48 20.14 0.58
C ASN A 38 2.23 20.57 1.87
N GLY A 39 3.56 20.42 1.90
CA GLY A 39 4.39 20.71 3.06
C GLY A 39 4.52 19.56 4.06
N GLU A 40 3.82 18.44 3.82
CA GLU A 40 3.91 17.25 4.65
C GLU A 40 5.25 16.54 4.46
N THR A 41 5.79 16.04 5.55
CA THR A 41 6.89 15.08 5.54
C THR A 41 6.43 13.80 6.21
N GLN A 42 6.43 12.71 5.47
CA GLN A 42 6.19 11.38 6.00
C GLN A 42 7.52 10.76 6.41
N ARG A 43 7.58 10.07 7.56
CA ARG A 43 8.80 9.42 8.03
C ARG A 43 8.50 8.09 8.70
N LEU A 44 9.18 7.02 8.28
CA LEU A 44 9.13 5.74 8.98
C LEU A 44 10.03 5.77 10.21
N GLU A 45 9.42 5.58 11.37
CA GLU A 45 10.10 5.55 12.65
C GLU A 45 10.64 4.14 12.96
N ALA A 46 11.37 4.03 14.06
CA ALA A 46 11.77 2.73 14.60
C ALA A 46 10.54 1.92 15.02
N ALA A 47 10.59 0.61 14.77
CA ALA A 47 9.54 -0.29 15.21
C ALA A 47 9.43 -0.27 16.74
N ARG A 48 8.20 -0.29 17.26
CA ARG A 48 7.89 -0.35 18.69
C ARG A 48 6.68 -1.21 18.96
N VAL A 49 6.56 -1.71 20.18
CA VAL A 49 5.39 -2.48 20.61
C VAL A 49 4.29 -1.52 21.07
N VAL A 50 3.09 -1.67 20.50
CA VAL A 50 1.88 -0.96 20.94
C VAL A 50 0.79 -2.01 21.12
N ARG A 51 0.19 -2.07 22.32
CA ARG A 51 -0.85 -3.07 22.66
C ARG A 51 -0.45 -4.52 22.34
N GLY A 52 0.82 -4.87 22.55
CA GLY A 52 1.34 -6.21 22.30
C GLY A 52 1.65 -6.51 20.82
N VAL A 53 1.48 -5.55 19.90
CA VAL A 53 1.81 -5.71 18.48
C VAL A 53 3.03 -4.87 18.13
N THR A 54 4.01 -5.46 17.48
CA THR A 54 5.13 -4.73 16.87
C THR A 54 4.64 -3.96 15.65
N VAL A 55 4.73 -2.64 15.71
CA VAL A 55 4.34 -1.72 14.63
C VAL A 55 5.52 -0.81 14.26
N THR A 56 5.60 -0.45 12.99
CA THR A 56 6.50 0.57 12.43
C THR A 56 5.68 1.83 12.18
N PRO A 57 5.78 2.87 13.02
CA PRO A 57 5.00 4.09 12.84
C PRO A 57 5.43 4.86 11.59
N LEU A 58 4.47 5.27 10.76
CA LEU A 58 4.67 6.28 9.72
C LEU A 58 4.19 7.63 10.27
N SER A 59 5.13 8.50 10.64
CA SER A 59 4.82 9.84 11.13
C SER A 59 4.43 10.77 9.98
N HIS A 60 3.33 11.50 10.14
CA HIS A 60 2.93 12.61 9.28
C HIS A 60 3.32 13.91 9.97
N VAL A 61 4.23 14.68 9.37
CA VAL A 61 4.80 15.90 9.95
C VAL A 61 4.41 17.10 9.09
N LEU A 62 3.75 18.10 9.68
CA LEU A 62 3.40 19.36 9.04
C LEU A 62 3.96 20.52 9.87
N GLY A 63 4.64 21.45 9.21
CA GLY A 63 5.28 22.58 9.90
C GLY A 63 6.28 22.18 10.99
N GLY A 64 6.91 21.00 10.85
CA GLY A 64 7.85 20.45 11.85
C GLY A 64 7.18 19.73 13.03
N VAL A 65 5.85 19.66 13.07
CA VAL A 65 5.09 19.00 14.14
C VAL A 65 4.48 17.70 13.62
N THR A 66 4.63 16.61 14.36
CA THR A 66 3.93 15.35 14.07
C THR A 66 2.44 15.52 14.35
N VAL A 67 1.62 15.51 13.29
CA VAL A 67 0.17 15.66 13.39
C VAL A 67 -0.54 14.32 13.60
N SER A 68 0.02 13.25 13.05
CA SER A 68 -0.47 11.88 13.24
C SER A 68 0.64 10.85 13.00
N GLN A 69 0.39 9.62 13.43
CA GLN A 69 1.18 8.46 13.04
C GLN A 69 0.28 7.30 12.65
N ASP A 70 0.55 6.69 11.50
CA ASP A 70 -0.06 5.42 11.11
C ASP A 70 0.75 4.27 11.71
N LEU A 71 0.10 3.41 12.48
CA LEU A 71 0.73 2.29 13.17
C LEU A 71 0.73 1.05 12.26
N MET A 72 1.78 0.93 11.44
CA MET A 72 1.86 -0.06 10.37
C MET A 72 2.49 -1.38 10.84
N ALA A 73 2.04 -2.51 10.32
CA ALA A 73 2.72 -3.80 10.44
C ALA A 73 3.02 -4.35 9.04
N TYR A 74 4.28 -4.68 8.79
CA TYR A 74 4.75 -5.25 7.54
C TYR A 74 4.91 -6.76 7.72
N ARG A 75 4.19 -7.54 6.91
CA ARG A 75 4.10 -8.99 7.01
C ARG A 75 4.29 -9.62 5.63
N PRO A 76 4.60 -10.92 5.53
CA PRO A 76 4.69 -11.61 4.24
C PRO A 76 3.41 -11.54 3.41
N ASP A 77 2.24 -11.49 4.06
CA ASP A 77 0.91 -11.43 3.44
C ASP A 77 0.40 -10.01 3.16
N GLY A 78 1.18 -8.98 3.52
CA GLY A 78 0.88 -7.59 3.15
C GLY A 78 1.25 -6.56 4.22
N VAL A 79 0.67 -5.38 4.05
CA VAL A 79 0.89 -4.21 4.90
C VAL A 79 -0.43 -3.88 5.61
N TYR A 80 -0.38 -3.76 6.93
CA TYR A 80 -1.56 -3.61 7.79
C TYR A 80 -1.48 -2.36 8.63
N LEU A 81 -2.56 -1.58 8.68
CA LEU A 81 -2.77 -0.47 9.59
C LEU A 81 -3.49 -0.98 10.84
N HIS A 82 -2.79 -0.98 11.97
CA HIS A 82 -3.36 -1.36 13.27
C HIS A 82 -4.06 -0.21 13.97
N GLY A 83 -3.75 1.03 13.61
CA GLY A 83 -4.40 2.19 14.19
C GLY A 83 -3.73 3.48 13.78
N VAL A 84 -4.38 4.59 14.12
CA VAL A 84 -3.85 5.94 13.93
C VAL A 84 -3.65 6.57 15.30
N GLN A 85 -2.48 7.15 15.52
CA GLN A 85 -2.15 7.90 16.72
C GLN A 85 -2.17 9.40 16.41
N VAL A 86 -2.91 10.18 17.20
CA VAL A 86 -2.93 11.66 17.15
C VAL A 86 -2.61 12.17 18.54
N GLY A 87 -1.48 12.85 18.70
CA GLY A 87 -0.92 13.17 20.01
C GLY A 87 -0.73 11.90 20.85
N THR A 88 -1.38 11.85 22.01
CA THR A 88 -1.36 10.68 22.92
C THR A 88 -2.50 9.69 22.67
N ARG A 89 -3.48 10.03 21.83
CA ARG A 89 -4.66 9.20 21.58
C ARG A 89 -4.39 8.21 20.45
N VAL A 90 -4.65 6.93 20.71
CA VAL A 90 -4.57 5.86 19.71
C VAL A 90 -5.98 5.36 19.37
N SER A 91 -6.37 5.51 18.12
CA SER A 91 -7.56 4.87 17.54
C SER A 91 -7.13 3.53 16.94
N TRP A 92 -7.46 2.44 17.63
CA TRP A 92 -7.03 1.08 17.27
C TRP A 92 -8.08 0.36 16.42
N TYR A 93 -7.64 -0.32 15.36
CA TYR A 93 -8.47 -1.12 14.48
C TYR A 93 -8.39 -2.61 14.86
N SER A 94 -9.55 -3.23 15.04
CA SER A 94 -9.67 -4.66 15.30
C SER A 94 -10.86 -5.21 14.51
N PRO A 95 -10.63 -5.99 13.43
CA PRO A 95 -9.33 -6.38 12.88
C PRO A 95 -8.53 -5.19 12.28
N PRO A 96 -7.21 -5.31 12.10
CA PRO A 96 -6.41 -4.30 11.41
C PRO A 96 -6.84 -4.18 9.94
N LEU A 97 -6.66 -2.99 9.36
CA LEU A 97 -6.99 -2.73 7.96
C LEU A 97 -5.81 -3.12 7.07
N GLN A 98 -6.02 -3.93 6.04
CA GLN A 98 -5.00 -4.26 5.05
C GLN A 98 -4.87 -3.13 4.04
N VAL A 99 -3.77 -2.38 4.12
CA VAL A 99 -3.45 -1.26 3.24
C VAL A 99 -3.01 -1.78 1.88
N TYR A 100 -2.13 -2.77 1.86
CA TYR A 100 -1.70 -3.47 0.65
C TYR A 100 -1.69 -4.98 0.88
N PRO A 101 -2.12 -5.80 -0.09
CA PRO A 101 -1.95 -7.25 -0.03
C PRO A 101 -0.49 -7.66 -0.27
N ALA A 102 -0.22 -8.96 -0.30
CA ALA A 102 1.08 -9.49 -0.68
C ALA A 102 1.55 -8.91 -2.02
N ALA A 103 2.84 -8.56 -2.08
CA ALA A 103 3.51 -8.11 -3.30
C ALA A 103 3.81 -9.29 -4.25
N PRO A 104 4.00 -9.06 -5.55
CA PRO A 104 3.80 -7.78 -6.25
C PRO A 104 2.32 -7.48 -6.50
N LEU A 105 1.99 -6.20 -6.59
CA LEU A 105 0.66 -5.76 -6.99
C LEU A 105 0.51 -5.83 -8.51
N SER A 106 -0.67 -6.22 -8.99
CA SER A 106 -0.98 -6.34 -10.42
C SER A 106 -2.16 -5.46 -10.83
N PRO A 107 -2.15 -4.84 -12.03
CA PRO A 107 -3.33 -4.15 -12.58
C PRO A 107 -4.61 -4.99 -12.48
N GLY A 108 -5.70 -4.36 -12.03
CA GLY A 108 -6.99 -5.01 -11.81
C GLY A 108 -7.14 -5.71 -10.44
N GLN A 109 -6.06 -5.92 -9.70
CA GLN A 109 -6.13 -6.53 -8.36
C GLN A 109 -6.96 -5.68 -7.42
N THR A 110 -7.82 -6.34 -6.64
CA THR A 110 -8.68 -5.70 -5.64
C THR A 110 -8.53 -6.40 -4.29
N TRP A 111 -8.76 -5.67 -3.21
CA TRP A 111 -8.82 -6.21 -1.86
C TRP A 111 -9.75 -5.37 -1.00
N THR A 112 -10.18 -5.94 0.13
CA THR A 112 -11.02 -5.26 1.11
C THR A 112 -10.70 -5.80 2.50
N SER A 113 -10.76 -4.92 3.51
CA SER A 113 -10.51 -5.27 4.90
C SER A 113 -11.33 -4.39 5.85
N GLY A 114 -11.45 -4.80 7.10
CA GLY A 114 -12.16 -4.07 8.15
C GLY A 114 -13.44 -4.77 8.61
N THR A 115 -14.42 -3.99 9.04
CA THR A 115 -15.71 -4.43 9.57
C THR A 115 -16.85 -3.76 8.81
N ALA A 116 -18.10 -4.12 9.14
CA ALA A 116 -19.28 -3.40 8.63
C ALA A 116 -19.32 -1.92 9.06
N ALA A 117 -18.67 -1.58 10.18
CA ALA A 117 -18.61 -0.19 10.67
C ALA A 117 -17.53 0.65 9.97
N LEU A 118 -16.47 0.00 9.49
CA LEU A 118 -15.33 0.64 8.84
C LEU A 118 -14.68 -0.32 7.84
N GLN A 119 -14.74 0.01 6.57
CA GLN A 119 -14.23 -0.82 5.49
C GLN A 119 -13.18 -0.04 4.68
N LEU A 120 -12.01 -0.62 4.49
CA LEU A 120 -11.00 -0.15 3.55
C LEU A 120 -10.98 -1.07 2.34
N SER A 121 -11.16 -0.51 1.15
CA SER A 121 -11.02 -1.22 -0.12
C SER A 121 -9.91 -0.61 -0.96
N GLY A 122 -9.24 -1.45 -1.73
CA GLY A 122 -8.18 -1.04 -2.65
C GLY A 122 -8.34 -1.69 -4.02
N ARG A 123 -7.96 -0.97 -5.07
CA ARG A 123 -7.91 -1.46 -6.45
C ARG A 123 -6.71 -0.89 -7.18
N VAL A 124 -5.90 -1.75 -7.80
CA VAL A 124 -4.90 -1.31 -8.78
C VAL A 124 -5.63 -1.00 -10.08
N MET A 125 -5.70 0.26 -10.46
CA MET A 125 -6.39 0.73 -11.65
C MET A 125 -5.60 0.45 -12.93
N GLY A 126 -4.27 0.42 -12.83
CA GLY A 126 -3.38 0.27 -13.96
C GLY A 126 -2.01 0.83 -13.67
N THR A 127 -1.27 1.15 -14.73
CA THR A 127 -0.01 1.87 -14.64
C THR A 127 -0.12 3.25 -15.26
N GLN A 128 0.62 4.22 -14.72
CA GLN A 128 0.71 5.56 -15.29
C GLN A 128 2.12 6.13 -15.11
N ALA A 129 2.66 6.70 -16.18
CA ALA A 129 3.86 7.51 -16.12
C ALA A 129 3.53 8.89 -15.54
N ILE A 130 4.30 9.34 -14.56
CA ILE A 130 4.14 10.64 -13.92
C ILE A 130 5.49 11.31 -13.71
N ARG A 131 5.47 12.63 -13.73
CA ARG A 131 6.62 13.48 -13.47
C ARG A 131 6.29 14.37 -12.28
N THR A 132 7.17 14.36 -11.29
CA THR A 132 7.15 15.28 -10.15
C THR A 132 8.47 16.04 -10.10
N GLN A 133 8.64 16.92 -9.11
CA GLN A 133 9.92 17.57 -8.87
C GLN A 133 11.02 16.57 -8.49
N ALA A 134 10.66 15.45 -7.84
CA ALA A 134 11.60 14.40 -7.44
C ALA A 134 12.10 13.54 -8.61
N GLY A 135 11.36 13.50 -9.74
CA GLY A 135 11.76 12.72 -10.91
C GLY A 135 10.60 12.27 -11.80
N SER A 136 10.90 11.36 -12.72
CA SER A 136 9.92 10.69 -13.58
C SER A 136 9.78 9.23 -13.16
N TYR A 137 8.55 8.74 -13.03
CA TYR A 137 8.24 7.43 -12.50
C TYR A 137 7.18 6.70 -13.34
N ASN A 138 7.31 5.38 -13.46
CA ASN A 138 6.22 4.51 -13.86
C ASN A 138 5.56 3.98 -12.59
N THR A 139 4.27 4.28 -12.40
CA THR A 139 3.57 3.98 -11.15
C THR A 139 2.43 3.02 -11.35
N LEU A 140 2.13 2.27 -10.29
CA LEU A 140 0.84 1.63 -10.10
C LEU A 140 -0.14 2.67 -9.56
N VAL A 141 -1.26 2.87 -10.23
CA VAL A 141 -2.33 3.76 -9.74
C VAL A 141 -3.25 2.93 -8.85
N ILE A 142 -3.27 3.22 -7.56
CA ILE A 142 -4.07 2.49 -6.57
C ILE A 142 -5.20 3.39 -6.10
N ARG A 143 -6.45 3.01 -6.36
CA ARG A 143 -7.63 3.65 -5.77
C ARG A 143 -7.90 3.00 -4.42
N SER A 144 -7.91 3.79 -3.37
CA SER A 144 -8.31 3.37 -2.02
C SER A 144 -9.61 4.08 -1.63
N GLU A 145 -10.51 3.35 -0.99
CA GLU A 145 -11.76 3.90 -0.47
C GLU A 145 -11.96 3.42 0.96
N LEU A 146 -12.06 4.38 1.89
CA LEU A 146 -12.43 4.15 3.27
C LEU A 146 -13.92 4.51 3.42
N ARG A 147 -14.73 3.57 3.89
CA ARG A 147 -16.17 3.75 4.10
C ARG A 147 -16.54 3.46 5.55
N THR A 148 -17.36 4.31 6.14
CA THR A 148 -17.96 4.09 7.46
C THR A 148 -19.41 3.63 7.33
N SER A 149 -19.97 3.04 8.39
CA SER A 149 -21.39 2.65 8.43
C SER A 149 -22.37 3.82 8.30
N SER A 150 -21.94 5.05 8.62
CA SER A 150 -22.76 6.26 8.43
C SER A 150 -22.89 6.68 6.96
N GLY A 151 -22.25 5.96 6.02
CA GLY A 151 -22.20 6.31 4.61
C GLY A 151 -21.12 7.34 4.27
N ALA A 152 -20.38 7.85 5.27
CA ALA A 152 -19.23 8.70 4.99
C ALA A 152 -18.14 7.88 4.30
N GLY A 153 -17.59 8.43 3.22
CA GLY A 153 -16.57 7.79 2.41
C GLY A 153 -15.47 8.77 2.05
N ASN A 154 -14.24 8.28 2.00
CA ASN A 154 -13.12 9.01 1.43
C ASN A 154 -12.48 8.16 0.34
N VAL A 155 -12.34 8.73 -0.86
CA VAL A 155 -11.67 8.10 -2.00
C VAL A 155 -10.39 8.86 -2.27
N GLN A 156 -9.28 8.13 -2.35
CA GLN A 156 -7.97 8.66 -2.66
C GLN A 156 -7.29 7.75 -3.69
N TYR A 157 -6.54 8.35 -4.61
CA TYR A 157 -5.63 7.64 -5.49
C TYR A 157 -4.20 7.82 -4.99
N SER A 158 -3.45 6.73 -4.92
CA SER A 158 -2.02 6.72 -4.65
C SER A 158 -1.29 6.24 -5.90
N TYR A 159 -0.29 7.00 -6.33
CA TYR A 159 0.59 6.63 -7.43
C TYR A 159 1.86 6.02 -6.83
N PHE A 160 1.90 4.69 -6.81
CA PHE A 160 2.87 3.91 -6.07
C PHE A 160 4.00 3.40 -6.97
N VAL A 161 5.24 3.52 -6.49
CA VAL A 161 6.45 2.96 -7.10
C VAL A 161 7.00 1.88 -6.17
N PRO A 162 7.12 0.62 -6.60
CA PRO A 162 7.77 -0.43 -5.82
C PRO A 162 9.17 -0.02 -5.36
N GLY A 163 9.50 -0.23 -4.09
CA GLY A 163 10.80 0.15 -3.53
C GLY A 163 10.91 1.61 -3.08
N LEU A 164 10.04 2.50 -3.58
CA LEU A 164 10.08 3.93 -3.26
C LEU A 164 8.86 4.38 -2.44
N GLY A 165 7.66 3.85 -2.70
CA GLY A 165 6.43 4.27 -2.03
C GLY A 165 5.56 5.16 -2.91
N VAL A 166 4.74 6.00 -2.30
CA VAL A 166 3.80 6.87 -3.04
C VAL A 166 4.53 8.12 -3.51
N VAL A 167 4.49 8.40 -4.81
CA VAL A 167 5.11 9.61 -5.38
C VAL A 167 4.09 10.70 -5.72
N ARG A 168 2.79 10.37 -5.71
CA ARG A 168 1.68 11.32 -5.81
C ARG A 168 0.47 10.77 -5.08
N TYR A 169 -0.22 11.62 -4.33
CA TYR A 169 -1.60 11.40 -3.91
C TYR A 169 -2.54 12.25 -4.75
N GLN A 170 -3.76 11.76 -4.98
CA GLN A 170 -4.81 12.52 -5.64
C GLN A 170 -6.16 12.30 -4.94
N GLY A 171 -6.83 13.39 -4.60
CA GLY A 171 -8.17 13.38 -4.02
C GLY A 171 -9.25 13.09 -5.06
N SER A 172 -10.47 12.82 -4.60
CA SER A 172 -11.65 12.65 -5.48
C SER A 172 -12.03 13.93 -6.23
N ASP A 173 -11.63 15.09 -5.71
CA ASP A 173 -11.76 16.42 -6.33
C ASP A 173 -10.71 16.68 -7.43
N GLY A 174 -9.77 15.75 -7.63
CA GLY A 174 -8.68 15.86 -8.60
C GLY A 174 -7.46 16.62 -8.09
N GLY A 175 -7.50 17.18 -6.87
CA GLY A 175 -6.35 17.82 -6.24
C GLY A 175 -5.19 16.85 -6.06
N THR A 176 -3.95 17.30 -6.30
CA THR A 176 -2.76 16.44 -6.26
C THR A 176 -1.74 16.92 -5.24
N VAL A 177 -1.04 15.96 -4.64
CA VAL A 177 0.06 16.18 -3.70
C VAL A 177 1.24 15.33 -4.17
N ASP A 178 2.32 16.00 -4.56
CA ASP A 178 3.45 15.39 -5.28
C ASP A 178 4.67 15.23 -4.39
N LEU A 179 5.41 14.15 -4.60
CA LEU A 179 6.72 13.95 -4.00
C LEU A 179 7.72 14.98 -4.52
N LEU A 180 8.39 15.63 -3.58
CA LEU A 180 9.47 16.58 -3.83
C LEU A 180 10.86 15.95 -3.67
N ARG A 181 11.02 15.06 -2.70
CA ARG A 181 12.25 14.31 -2.40
C ARG A 181 11.99 13.18 -1.43
#